data_AF-A0A922SER6-F1
#
_entry.id   AF-A0A922SER6-F1
#
_cell.length_a   1.000
_cell.length_b   1.000
_cell.length_c   1.000
_cell.angle_alpha   90.00
_cell.angle_beta   90.00
_cell.angle_gamma   90.00
#
_symmetry.space_group_name_H-M   'P 1'
#
loop_
_entity.id
_entity.type
_entity.pdbx_description
1 polymer ?
#
loop_
_entity_poly.entity_id
_entity_poly.type
_entity_poly.pdbx_seq_one_letter_code
_entity_poly.pdbx_strand_id
1 'polypeptide(L)'
;MTPEQKKLWKCQTCRCKVPKTGNLNTPIRQPDYKLTKPPNPSVEKTNTPENNITIRKKPNNTSFNMTLSDDSSFLGDTICSEERVNHISNNPSLQNLSELIMHRLKENNKYIISEIKNTIEDEIKKAIYKLKEELEGRTNTLSKQNEERKLEIKSITKKIEDLNKQNEILKEEIKELQTMKTITEPKHTENNSKKIVIYGLTEQHNETEWELHSRLIDMFHEILNVDLTGYIEEIYRIGRKNTKNRPLSLTFSEIKYLLEKKNGCFGLRENENQG
;
A
#
# COMPACT_ATOMS: atom_id res chain seq x y z
N MET A 1 -21.28 13.56 2.14
CA MET A 1 -20.10 14.26 2.70
C MET A 1 -19.48 15.13 1.64
N THR A 2 -19.46 16.44 1.89
CA THR A 2 -18.77 17.41 1.02
C THR A 2 -17.25 17.18 1.06
N PRO A 3 -16.48 17.66 0.07
CA PRO A 3 -15.02 17.49 0.03
C PRO A 3 -14.31 18.04 1.28
N GLU A 4 -14.88 19.08 1.88
CA GLU A 4 -14.36 19.71 3.11
C GLU A 4 -14.60 18.83 4.35
N GLN A 5 -15.75 18.15 4.43
CA GLN A 5 -16.06 17.22 5.52
C GLN A 5 -15.15 15.98 5.49
N LYS A 6 -14.67 15.56 4.31
CA LYS A 6 -13.73 14.43 4.18
C LYS A 6 -12.33 14.73 4.75
N LYS A 7 -11.91 15.99 4.79
CA LYS A 7 -10.61 16.41 5.38
C LYS A 7 -10.61 16.42 6.91
N LEU A 8 -11.79 16.53 7.52
CA LEU A 8 -11.97 16.58 8.97
C LEU A 8 -12.24 15.20 9.59
N TRP A 9 -12.59 14.20 8.78
CA TRP A 9 -12.89 12.87 9.26
C TRP A 9 -11.62 12.12 9.68
N LYS A 10 -11.58 11.68 10.93
CA LYS A 10 -10.48 10.88 11.51
C LYS A 10 -11.00 9.49 11.84
N CYS A 11 -10.22 8.46 11.49
CA CYS A 11 -10.53 7.09 11.87
C CYS A 11 -10.53 6.94 13.40
N GLN A 12 -11.61 6.45 13.98
CA GLN A 12 -11.77 6.28 15.43
C GLN A 12 -10.80 5.25 16.01
N THR A 13 -10.33 4.28 15.22
CA THR A 13 -9.46 3.20 15.67
C THR A 13 -7.96 3.53 15.57
N CYS A 14 -7.52 4.23 14.50
CA CYS A 14 -6.09 4.46 14.26
C CYS A 14 -5.67 5.94 14.24
N ARG A 15 -6.60 6.90 14.36
CA ARG A 15 -6.36 8.36 14.44
C ARG A 15 -5.50 8.99 13.32
N CYS A 16 -5.22 8.27 12.22
CA CYS A 16 -4.48 8.79 11.07
C CYS A 16 -5.29 9.87 10.30
N LYS A 17 -4.60 10.89 9.78
CA LYS A 17 -5.18 12.16 9.30
C LYS A 17 -5.78 12.18 7.89
N VAL A 18 -5.74 11.10 7.09
CA VAL A 18 -6.36 11.11 5.75
C VAL A 18 -6.85 9.70 5.38
N PRO A 19 -8.07 9.54 4.83
CA PRO A 19 -8.51 8.28 4.24
C PRO A 19 -7.58 7.90 3.08
N LYS A 20 -6.99 6.70 3.12
CA LYS A 20 -6.20 6.18 1.99
C LYS A 20 -7.13 6.01 0.79
N THR A 21 -6.90 6.77 -0.27
CA THR A 21 -7.61 6.62 -1.55
C THR A 21 -7.06 5.40 -2.26
N GLY A 22 -7.94 4.47 -2.62
CA GLY A 22 -7.60 3.23 -3.32
C GLY A 22 -7.86 2.02 -2.43
N ASN A 23 -8.81 1.21 -2.87
CA ASN A 23 -9.25 -0.02 -2.21
C ASN A 23 -8.23 -1.17 -2.39
N LEU A 24 -6.94 -0.87 -2.26
CA LEU A 24 -5.83 -1.73 -2.70
C LEU A 24 -5.52 -2.87 -1.70
N ASN A 25 -6.02 -2.78 -0.47
CA ASN A 25 -5.70 -3.74 0.60
C ASN A 25 -6.95 -4.31 1.31
N THR A 26 -8.14 -4.20 0.71
CA THR A 26 -9.33 -4.86 1.26
C THR A 26 -9.35 -6.30 0.74
N PRO A 27 -9.19 -7.33 1.59
CA PRO A 27 -9.34 -8.71 1.14
C PRO A 27 -10.75 -8.86 0.56
N ILE A 28 -10.85 -9.37 -0.66
CA ILE A 28 -12.14 -9.68 -1.27
C ILE A 28 -12.84 -10.68 -0.34
N ARG A 29 -13.88 -10.23 0.38
CA ARG A 29 -14.75 -11.13 1.12
C ARG A 29 -15.46 -11.99 0.10
N GLN A 30 -15.12 -13.27 0.04
CA GLN A 30 -15.98 -14.21 -0.66
C GLN A 30 -17.32 -14.26 0.07
N PRO A 31 -18.46 -14.22 -0.65
CA PRO A 31 -19.76 -14.38 -0.01
C PRO A 31 -19.86 -15.83 0.49
N ASP A 32 -20.17 -15.98 1.78
CA ASP A 32 -20.49 -17.26 2.41
C ASP A 32 -21.78 -17.84 1.81
N TYR A 33 -21.66 -18.57 0.71
CA TYR A 33 -22.72 -19.43 0.22
C TYR A 33 -22.51 -20.83 0.77
N LYS A 34 -23.26 -21.14 1.83
CA LYS A 34 -23.41 -22.50 2.35
C LYS A 34 -23.95 -23.42 1.24
N LEU A 35 -23.25 -24.52 1.05
CA LEU A 35 -23.63 -25.64 0.18
C LEU A 35 -24.97 -26.24 0.61
N THR A 36 -25.96 -26.24 -0.29
CA THR A 36 -26.85 -27.40 -0.48
C THR A 36 -27.01 -27.61 -2.00
N LYS A 37 -26.95 -28.87 -2.43
CA LYS A 37 -26.64 -29.41 -3.78
C LYS A 37 -27.74 -29.19 -4.88
N PRO A 38 -27.48 -29.53 -6.17
CA PRO A 38 -27.82 -28.74 -7.37
C PRO A 38 -28.95 -29.38 -8.26
N PRO A 39 -29.30 -28.83 -9.46
CA PRO A 39 -28.52 -29.09 -10.69
C PRO A 39 -28.35 -27.89 -11.66
N ASN A 40 -27.21 -27.94 -12.37
CA ASN A 40 -26.80 -27.20 -13.58
C ASN A 40 -27.76 -27.37 -14.79
N PRO A 41 -27.51 -26.79 -16.00
CA PRO A 41 -26.72 -25.61 -16.40
C PRO A 41 -27.49 -24.72 -17.44
N SER A 42 -26.77 -23.79 -18.09
CA SER A 42 -27.13 -23.01 -19.29
C SER A 42 -27.83 -21.67 -18.98
N VAL A 43 -27.50 -20.52 -19.56
CA VAL A 43 -26.77 -20.15 -20.78
C VAL A 43 -26.15 -18.76 -20.54
N GLU A 44 -25.01 -18.49 -21.18
CA GLU A 44 -24.69 -17.20 -21.83
C GLU A 44 -25.95 -16.31 -22.09
N LYS A 45 -25.97 -14.99 -21.97
CA LYS A 45 -25.28 -14.05 -22.85
C LYS A 45 -25.80 -12.64 -22.54
N THR A 46 -24.88 -11.67 -22.58
CA THR A 46 -25.03 -10.31 -23.14
C THR A 46 -26.23 -9.43 -22.76
N ASN A 47 -25.92 -8.41 -21.96
CA ASN A 47 -26.26 -6.99 -22.12
C ASN A 47 -27.26 -6.60 -23.24
N THR A 48 -28.42 -6.06 -22.84
CA THR A 48 -28.99 -4.78 -23.32
C THR A 48 -30.04 -4.27 -22.32
N PRO A 49 -30.18 -2.94 -22.14
CA PRO A 49 -31.17 -2.34 -21.25
C PRO A 49 -32.51 -2.15 -21.98
N GLU A 50 -33.56 -1.87 -21.21
CA GLU A 50 -34.95 -1.56 -21.63
C GLU A 50 -35.89 -2.76 -21.76
N ASN A 51 -36.53 -3.12 -20.64
CA ASN A 51 -38.00 -3.13 -20.56
C ASN A 51 -38.48 -3.51 -19.15
N ASN A 52 -39.10 -2.53 -18.47
CA ASN A 52 -39.89 -2.70 -17.25
C ASN A 52 -41.25 -3.31 -17.61
N ILE A 53 -41.51 -4.58 -17.29
CA ILE A 53 -42.88 -5.08 -17.08
C ILE A 53 -42.87 -6.10 -15.94
N THR A 54 -43.59 -5.78 -14.86
CA THR A 54 -43.88 -6.64 -13.72
C THR A 54 -45.02 -7.60 -14.10
N ILE A 55 -44.79 -8.92 -14.10
CA ILE A 55 -45.88 -9.90 -14.30
C ILE A 55 -46.19 -10.62 -12.98
N ARG A 56 -47.45 -10.44 -12.53
CA ARG A 56 -48.09 -11.07 -11.37
C ARG A 56 -48.19 -12.60 -11.53
N LYS A 57 -47.86 -13.34 -10.47
CA LYS A 57 -48.28 -14.75 -10.29
C LYS A 57 -49.80 -14.81 -10.05
N LYS A 58 -50.48 -15.73 -10.73
CA LYS A 58 -51.79 -16.28 -10.31
C LYS A 58 -51.64 -17.79 -10.02
N PRO A 59 -52.19 -18.30 -8.91
CA PRO A 59 -52.38 -19.73 -8.69
C PRO A 59 -53.85 -20.12 -8.96
N ASN A 60 -54.10 -21.36 -9.40
CA ASN A 60 -54.97 -22.32 -8.70
C ASN A 60 -55.46 -23.51 -9.57
N ASN A 61 -55.50 -24.63 -8.87
CA ASN A 61 -56.11 -25.94 -9.11
C ASN A 61 -57.49 -25.98 -9.81
N THR A 62 -57.71 -27.08 -10.53
CA THR A 62 -58.98 -27.86 -10.64
C THR A 62 -58.60 -29.23 -11.25
N SER A 63 -58.56 -30.33 -10.49
CA SER A 63 -59.66 -31.25 -10.16
C SER A 63 -60.48 -31.70 -11.37
N PHE A 64 -60.20 -32.91 -11.88
CA PHE A 64 -61.22 -33.82 -12.41
C PHE A 64 -60.74 -35.28 -12.24
N ASN A 65 -61.36 -35.97 -11.28
CA ASN A 65 -61.47 -37.42 -11.26
C ASN A 65 -62.60 -37.79 -12.23
N MET A 66 -62.37 -38.75 -13.12
CA MET A 66 -63.41 -39.65 -13.62
C MET A 66 -62.83 -41.06 -13.71
N THR A 67 -63.57 -41.95 -13.08
CA THR A 67 -63.39 -43.37 -12.81
C THR A 67 -63.75 -44.27 -13.99
N LEU A 68 -63.16 -45.48 -13.95
CA LEU A 68 -63.74 -46.78 -14.34
C LEU A 68 -63.94 -47.14 -15.83
N SER A 69 -63.31 -48.26 -16.22
CA SER A 69 -63.75 -49.31 -17.17
C SER A 69 -62.48 -49.93 -17.81
N ASP A 70 -62.27 -51.22 -17.98
CA ASP A 70 -62.90 -52.44 -17.48
C ASP A 70 -61.89 -53.58 -17.76
N ASP A 71 -61.93 -54.59 -16.90
CA ASP A 71 -61.30 -55.89 -17.10
C ASP A 71 -61.57 -56.47 -18.49
N SER A 72 -60.53 -56.98 -19.14
CA SER A 72 -60.66 -58.10 -20.07
C SER A 72 -59.37 -58.92 -20.14
N SER A 73 -59.10 -59.60 -19.02
CA SER A 73 -58.42 -60.89 -19.06
C SER A 73 -59.34 -61.87 -19.79
N PHE A 74 -59.14 -62.03 -21.10
CA PHE A 74 -59.79 -63.04 -21.91
C PHE A 74 -58.81 -64.20 -22.12
N LEU A 75 -58.67 -65.02 -21.07
CA LEU A 75 -58.21 -66.41 -21.18
C LEU A 75 -59.31 -67.18 -21.90
N GLY A 76 -59.29 -67.11 -23.23
CA GLY A 76 -60.08 -67.95 -24.11
C GLY A 76 -59.26 -69.16 -24.53
N ASP A 77 -59.45 -70.27 -23.82
CA ASP A 77 -59.40 -71.59 -24.44
C ASP A 77 -60.25 -71.56 -25.72
N THR A 78 -59.74 -72.07 -26.84
CA THR A 78 -60.49 -73.00 -27.71
C THR A 78 -59.65 -73.49 -28.90
N ILE A 79 -59.51 -74.82 -28.92
CA ILE A 79 -59.65 -75.74 -30.07
C ILE A 79 -58.45 -75.87 -31.02
N CYS A 80 -57.70 -76.96 -30.80
CA CYS A 80 -57.03 -77.70 -31.87
C CYS A 80 -58.08 -78.21 -32.86
N SER A 81 -58.17 -77.58 -34.02
CA SER A 81 -58.74 -78.21 -35.21
C SER A 81 -57.65 -79.01 -35.90
N GLU A 82 -57.72 -80.33 -35.78
CA GLU A 82 -57.02 -81.25 -36.69
C GLU A 82 -57.67 -81.15 -38.08
N GLU A 83 -57.18 -80.24 -38.91
CA GLU A 83 -57.27 -80.39 -40.36
C GLU A 83 -55.87 -80.57 -40.91
N ARG A 84 -55.60 -81.81 -41.32
CA ARG A 84 -54.44 -82.18 -42.11
C ARG A 84 -54.53 -81.47 -43.47
N VAL A 85 -53.92 -80.30 -43.56
CA VAL A 85 -53.48 -79.75 -44.83
C VAL A 85 -51.96 -79.65 -44.77
N ASN A 86 -51.30 -80.57 -45.47
CA ASN A 86 -49.87 -80.54 -45.75
C ASN A 86 -49.58 -79.31 -46.63
N HIS A 87 -49.55 -78.13 -46.04
CA HIS A 87 -48.74 -77.05 -46.56
C HIS A 87 -47.36 -77.20 -45.93
N ILE A 88 -46.35 -77.42 -46.78
CA ILE A 88 -44.95 -77.20 -46.46
C ILE A 88 -44.85 -75.73 -46.09
N SER A 89 -45.02 -75.50 -44.81
CA SER A 89 -44.86 -74.21 -44.19
C SER A 89 -43.36 -74.02 -44.04
N ASN A 90 -42.78 -73.17 -44.89
CA ASN A 90 -41.48 -72.56 -44.64
C ASN A 90 -41.60 -71.53 -43.49
N ASN A 91 -42.23 -71.92 -42.37
CA ASN A 91 -42.22 -71.12 -41.17
C ASN A 91 -40.80 -71.21 -40.59
N PRO A 92 -40.09 -70.08 -40.41
CA PRO A 92 -38.83 -70.11 -39.70
C PRO A 92 -39.09 -70.72 -38.32
N SER A 93 -38.27 -71.72 -37.95
CA SER A 93 -38.33 -72.25 -36.59
C SER A 93 -38.10 -71.10 -35.60
N LEU A 94 -38.74 -71.16 -34.44
CA LEU A 94 -38.54 -70.17 -33.37
C LEU A 94 -37.03 -70.00 -33.04
N GLN A 95 -36.27 -71.07 -33.23
CA GLN A 95 -34.81 -71.11 -33.12
C GLN A 95 -34.11 -70.24 -34.17
N ASN A 96 -34.50 -70.33 -35.45
CA ASN A 96 -33.93 -69.50 -36.53
C ASN A 96 -34.23 -68.01 -36.32
N LEU A 97 -35.42 -67.68 -35.79
CA LEU A 97 -35.78 -66.30 -35.45
C LEU A 97 -34.94 -65.78 -34.27
N SER A 98 -34.74 -66.61 -33.25
CA SER A 98 -33.89 -66.28 -32.10
C SER A 98 -32.45 -66.02 -32.52
N GLU A 99 -31.88 -66.87 -33.37
CA GLU A 99 -30.52 -66.69 -33.91
C GLU A 99 -30.39 -65.43 -34.77
N LEU A 100 -31.38 -65.12 -35.61
CA LEU A 100 -31.41 -63.89 -36.40
C LEU A 100 -31.49 -62.63 -35.53
N ILE A 101 -32.31 -62.66 -34.47
CA ILE A 101 -32.42 -61.55 -33.50
C ILE A 101 -31.08 -61.36 -32.79
N MET A 102 -30.47 -62.44 -32.30
CA MET A 102 -29.17 -62.40 -31.62
C MET A 102 -28.06 -61.88 -32.54
N HIS A 103 -28.06 -62.28 -33.82
CA HIS A 103 -27.12 -61.76 -34.80
C HIS A 103 -27.27 -60.25 -34.99
N ARG A 104 -28.49 -59.76 -35.22
CA ARG A 104 -28.76 -58.33 -35.38
C ARG A 104 -28.42 -57.53 -34.12
N LEU A 105 -28.71 -58.06 -32.93
CA LEU A 105 -28.32 -57.42 -31.67
C LEU A 105 -26.80 -57.31 -31.55
N LYS A 106 -26.06 -58.35 -31.94
CA LYS A 106 -24.59 -58.33 -31.93
C LYS A 106 -24.02 -57.33 -32.93
N GLU A 107 -24.59 -57.25 -34.13
CA GLU A 107 -24.22 -56.24 -35.14
C GLU A 107 -24.51 -54.82 -34.67
N ASN A 108 -25.70 -54.58 -34.12
CA ASN A 108 -26.08 -53.28 -33.57
C ASN A 108 -25.16 -52.88 -32.42
N ASN A 109 -24.88 -53.78 -31.48
CA ASN A 109 -23.95 -53.51 -30.38
C ASN A 109 -22.55 -53.17 -30.90
N LYS A 110 -22.06 -53.91 -31.90
CA LYS A 110 -20.75 -53.62 -32.52
C LYS A 110 -20.74 -52.23 -33.16
N TYR A 111 -21.81 -51.88 -33.88
CA TYR A 111 -21.96 -50.57 -34.52
C TYR A 111 -22.00 -49.45 -33.48
N ILE A 112 -22.89 -49.54 -32.48
CA ILE A 112 -23.04 -48.56 -31.40
C ILE A 112 -21.71 -48.36 -30.66
N ILE A 113 -21.00 -49.43 -30.31
CA ILE A 113 -19.70 -49.34 -29.64
C ILE A 113 -18.68 -48.62 -30.53
N SER A 114 -18.66 -48.91 -31.84
CA SER A 114 -17.73 -48.25 -32.77
C SER A 114 -18.02 -46.76 -32.93
N GLU A 115 -19.30 -46.39 -33.00
CA GLU A 115 -19.73 -45.00 -33.10
C GLU A 115 -19.37 -44.21 -31.83
N ILE A 116 -19.72 -44.75 -30.66
CA ILE A 116 -19.37 -44.15 -29.36
C ILE A 116 -17.85 -43.98 -29.24
N LYS A 117 -17.07 -44.99 -29.62
CA LYS A 117 -15.62 -44.92 -29.59
C LYS A 117 -15.09 -43.79 -30.47
N ASN A 118 -15.57 -43.69 -31.71
CA ASN A 118 -15.16 -42.64 -32.63
C ASN A 118 -15.55 -41.25 -32.12
N THR A 119 -16.77 -41.08 -31.60
CA THR A 119 -17.21 -39.80 -31.01
C THR A 119 -16.33 -39.40 -29.82
N ILE A 120 -16.01 -40.34 -28.93
CA ILE A 120 -15.12 -40.07 -27.78
C ILE A 120 -13.73 -39.68 -28.27
N GLU A 121 -13.16 -40.41 -29.22
CA GLU A 121 -11.84 -40.10 -29.78
C GLU A 121 -11.80 -38.72 -30.43
N ASP A 122 -12.83 -38.33 -31.17
CA ASP A 122 -12.88 -37.03 -31.83
C ASP A 122 -13.05 -35.88 -30.83
N GLU A 123 -13.89 -36.04 -29.80
CA GLU A 123 -14.03 -35.03 -28.75
C GLU A 123 -12.75 -34.90 -27.90
N ILE A 124 -12.06 -35.99 -27.61
CA ILE A 124 -10.74 -35.95 -26.96
C ILE A 124 -9.74 -35.20 -27.83
N LYS A 125 -9.66 -35.50 -29.14
CA LYS A 125 -8.76 -34.78 -30.06
C LYS A 125 -9.07 -33.29 -30.12
N LYS A 126 -10.34 -32.91 -30.20
CA LYS A 126 -10.77 -31.49 -30.17
C LYS A 126 -10.36 -30.81 -28.86
N ALA A 127 -10.55 -31.47 -27.72
CA ALA A 127 -10.15 -30.93 -26.42
C ALA A 127 -8.63 -30.75 -26.33
N ILE A 128 -7.85 -31.73 -26.79
CA ILE A 128 -6.38 -31.65 -26.83
C ILE A 128 -5.93 -30.49 -27.73
N TYR A 129 -6.54 -30.31 -28.89
CA TYR A 129 -6.19 -29.24 -29.81
C TYR A 129 -6.43 -27.86 -29.18
N LYS A 130 -7.59 -27.65 -28.57
CA LYS A 130 -7.92 -26.39 -27.86
C LYS A 130 -6.94 -26.11 -26.72
N LEU A 131 -6.63 -27.11 -25.90
CA LEU A 131 -5.67 -26.96 -24.81
C LEU A 131 -4.27 -26.60 -25.33
N LYS A 132 -3.84 -27.20 -26.44
CA LYS A 132 -2.55 -26.90 -27.06
C LYS A 132 -2.49 -25.45 -27.55
N GLU A 133 -3.54 -24.99 -28.23
CA GLU A 133 -3.63 -23.61 -28.73
C GLU A 133 -3.65 -22.59 -27.58
N GLU A 134 -4.42 -22.83 -26.53
CA GLU A 134 -4.45 -21.98 -25.33
C GLU A 134 -3.09 -21.92 -24.63
N LEU A 135 -2.41 -23.07 -24.49
CA LEU A 135 -1.08 -23.15 -23.90
C LEU A 135 -0.05 -22.39 -24.74
N GLU A 136 -0.08 -22.54 -26.05
CA GLU A 136 0.83 -21.85 -26.96
C GLU A 136 0.60 -20.34 -26.93
N GLY A 137 -0.66 -19.89 -27.01
CA GLY A 137 -1.02 -18.48 -26.90
C GLY A 137 -0.59 -17.85 -25.56
N ARG A 138 -0.80 -18.56 -24.45
CA ARG A 138 -0.37 -18.11 -23.12
C ARG A 138 1.14 -18.07 -23.00
N THR A 139 1.85 -19.07 -23.53
CA THR A 139 3.31 -19.14 -23.51
C THR A 139 3.92 -17.98 -24.31
N ASN A 140 3.41 -17.70 -25.50
CA ASN A 140 3.85 -16.59 -26.34
C ASN A 140 3.63 -15.23 -25.65
N THR A 141 2.46 -15.06 -25.03
CA THR A 141 2.13 -13.84 -24.26
C THR A 141 3.08 -13.64 -23.09
N LEU A 142 3.32 -14.69 -22.30
CA LEU A 142 4.27 -14.64 -21.17
C LEU A 142 5.70 -14.38 -21.63
N SER A 143 6.12 -14.98 -22.76
CA SER A 143 7.44 -14.74 -23.34
C SER A 143 7.62 -13.28 -23.72
N LYS A 144 6.62 -12.66 -24.37
CA LYS A 144 6.65 -11.24 -24.73
C LYS A 144 6.74 -10.34 -23.49
N GLN A 145 5.91 -10.60 -22.48
CA GLN A 145 5.94 -9.85 -21.22
C GLN A 145 7.29 -9.97 -20.50
N ASN A 146 7.95 -11.13 -20.58
CA ASN A 146 9.27 -11.32 -19.98
C ASN A 146 10.35 -10.49 -20.68
N GLU A 147 10.34 -10.42 -22.01
CA GLU A 147 11.30 -9.58 -22.74
C GLU A 147 11.04 -8.08 -22.51
N GLU A 148 9.77 -7.65 -22.44
CA GLU A 148 9.41 -6.28 -22.06
C GLU A 148 9.95 -5.92 -20.66
N ARG A 149 9.68 -6.77 -19.66
CA ARG A 149 10.20 -6.58 -18.29
C ARG A 149 11.72 -6.55 -18.24
N LYS A 150 12.41 -7.36 -19.05
CA LYS A 150 13.87 -7.36 -19.13
C LYS A 150 14.42 -6.05 -19.67
N LEU A 151 13.75 -5.45 -20.65
CA LEU A 151 14.10 -4.12 -21.17
C LEU A 151 13.85 -3.02 -20.12
N GLU A 152 12.72 -3.09 -19.42
CA GLU A 152 12.40 -2.17 -18.32
C GLU A 152 13.45 -2.24 -17.19
N ILE A 153 13.83 -3.45 -16.77
CA ILE A 153 14.86 -3.67 -15.75
C ILE A 153 16.18 -3.03 -16.21
N LYS A 154 16.61 -3.26 -17.45
CA LYS A 154 17.84 -2.65 -17.98
C LYS A 154 17.79 -1.11 -17.93
N SER A 155 16.65 -0.52 -18.30
CA SER A 155 16.44 0.93 -18.26
C SER A 155 16.51 1.47 -16.83
N ILE A 156 15.84 0.80 -15.88
CA ILE A 156 15.85 1.17 -14.46
C ILE A 156 17.28 1.06 -13.89
N THR A 157 18.01 -0.01 -14.19
CA THR A 157 19.41 -0.18 -13.74
C THR A 157 20.29 0.97 -14.22
N LYS A 158 20.20 1.35 -15.50
CA LYS A 158 20.95 2.49 -16.03
C LYS A 158 20.63 3.79 -15.28
N LYS A 159 19.34 4.03 -14.99
CA LYS A 159 18.91 5.20 -14.22
C LYS A 159 19.45 5.19 -12.79
N ILE A 160 19.53 4.02 -12.15
CA ILE A 160 20.14 3.86 -10.82
C ILE A 160 21.63 4.21 -10.88
N GLU A 161 22.36 3.72 -11.88
CA GLU A 161 23.77 4.05 -12.07
C GLU A 161 24.01 5.55 -12.26
N ASP A 162 23.19 6.21 -13.09
CA ASP A 162 23.29 7.64 -13.33
C ASP A 162 22.99 8.46 -12.06
N LEU A 163 21.95 8.07 -11.30
CA LEU A 163 21.62 8.72 -10.02
C LEU A 163 22.71 8.52 -8.97
N ASN A 164 23.36 7.34 -8.93
CA ASN A 164 24.48 7.09 -8.04
C ASN A 164 25.67 8.00 -8.37
N LYS A 165 26.00 8.17 -9.65
CA LYS A 165 27.05 9.12 -10.07
C LYS A 165 26.73 10.55 -9.63
N GLN A 166 25.50 11.00 -9.85
CA GLN A 166 25.07 12.34 -9.42
C GLN A 166 25.15 12.51 -7.90
N ASN A 167 24.76 11.50 -7.13
CA ASN A 167 24.88 11.53 -5.67
C ASN A 167 26.33 11.62 -5.20
N GLU A 168 27.26 10.92 -5.82
CA GLU A 168 28.68 11.03 -5.47
C GLU A 168 29.23 12.43 -5.78
N ILE A 169 28.89 12.99 -6.95
CA ILE A 169 29.26 14.38 -7.30
C ILE A 169 28.73 15.38 -6.26
N LEU A 170 27.45 15.26 -5.88
CA LEU A 170 26.85 16.15 -4.88
C LEU A 170 27.47 16.00 -3.50
N LYS A 171 27.87 14.78 -3.11
CA LYS A 171 28.59 14.56 -1.84
C LYS A 171 29.96 15.24 -1.85
N GLU A 172 30.67 15.16 -2.97
CA GLU A 172 31.96 15.85 -3.15
C GLU A 172 31.77 17.37 -3.07
N GLU A 173 30.79 17.93 -3.78
CA GLU A 173 30.48 19.38 -3.74
C GLU A 173 30.10 19.85 -2.33
N ILE A 174 29.27 19.10 -1.61
CA ILE A 174 28.93 19.41 -0.21
C ILE A 174 30.18 19.42 0.66
N LYS A 175 31.09 18.45 0.48
CA LYS A 175 32.33 18.37 1.24
C LYS A 175 33.23 19.57 0.93
N GLU A 176 33.35 19.96 -0.33
CA GLU A 176 34.09 21.17 -0.73
C GLU A 176 33.50 22.43 -0.10
N LEU A 177 32.18 22.63 -0.19
CA LEU A 177 31.51 23.78 0.42
C LEU A 177 31.66 23.82 1.94
N GLN A 178 31.64 22.67 2.61
CA GLN A 178 31.91 22.59 4.05
C GLN A 178 33.34 23.03 4.38
N THR A 179 34.34 22.59 3.59
CA THR A 179 35.73 23.02 3.78
C THR A 179 35.89 24.52 3.54
N MET A 180 35.24 25.06 2.49
CA MET A 180 35.27 26.50 2.22
C MET A 180 34.62 27.29 3.35
N LYS A 181 33.49 26.84 3.90
CA LYS A 181 32.84 27.47 5.06
C LYS A 181 33.77 27.51 6.28
N THR A 182 34.51 26.44 6.56
CA THR A 182 35.48 26.44 7.67
C THR A 182 36.68 27.37 7.44
N ILE A 183 36.99 27.70 6.18
CA ILE A 183 38.08 28.63 5.83
C ILE A 183 37.58 30.09 5.81
N THR A 184 36.31 30.32 5.46
CA THR A 184 35.70 31.66 5.34
C THR A 184 34.90 32.12 6.55
N GLU A 185 34.61 31.27 7.54
CA GLU A 185 34.36 31.76 8.89
C GLU A 185 35.69 32.31 9.42
N PRO A 186 35.90 33.64 9.51
CA PRO A 186 37.03 34.14 10.26
C PRO A 186 36.86 33.58 11.66
N LYS A 187 37.87 32.85 12.13
CA LYS A 187 38.01 32.38 13.50
C LYS A 187 37.33 33.37 14.44
N HIS A 188 36.12 33.04 14.89
CA HIS A 188 35.34 33.85 15.83
C HIS A 188 36.05 34.00 17.20
N THR A 189 37.27 33.48 17.33
CA THR A 189 38.14 33.60 18.50
C THR A 189 38.81 34.97 18.62
N GLU A 190 39.05 35.74 17.56
CA GLU A 190 39.76 37.03 17.72
C GLU A 190 38.83 38.13 18.28
N ASN A 191 37.60 38.26 17.78
CA ASN A 191 36.69 39.33 18.24
C ASN A 191 35.94 39.05 19.55
N ASN A 192 35.83 37.79 19.98
CA ASN A 192 35.17 37.47 21.26
C ASN A 192 36.10 37.63 22.47
N SER A 193 37.42 37.70 22.26
CA SER A 193 38.39 37.87 23.35
C SER A 193 38.29 39.24 24.05
N LYS A 194 37.75 40.26 23.35
CA LYS A 194 37.55 41.62 23.88
C LYS A 194 36.12 41.88 24.37
N LYS A 195 35.21 40.91 24.24
CA LYS A 195 33.78 41.10 24.53
C LYS A 195 33.39 40.43 25.85
N ILE A 196 32.92 41.24 26.80
CA ILE A 196 32.33 40.77 28.05
C ILE A 196 30.82 40.95 27.97
N VAL A 197 30.06 39.90 28.28
CA VAL A 197 28.61 39.97 28.37
C VAL A 197 28.17 39.95 29.83
N ILE A 198 27.51 41.02 30.27
CA ILE A 198 26.99 41.17 31.63
C ILE A 198 25.50 40.87 31.64
N TYR A 199 25.10 40.03 32.59
CA TYR A 199 23.71 39.66 32.84
C TYR A 199 23.22 40.31 34.14
N GLY A 200 21.92 40.61 34.21
CA GLY A 200 21.28 41.08 35.45
C GLY A 200 21.31 42.59 35.69
N LEU A 201 21.95 43.38 34.83
CA LEU A 201 21.88 44.85 34.91
C LEU A 201 20.49 45.33 34.49
N THR A 202 19.78 46.00 35.39
CA THR A 202 18.41 46.49 35.16
C THR A 202 18.36 47.52 34.03
N GLU A 203 17.40 47.34 33.11
CA GLU A 203 17.17 48.24 31.98
C GLU A 203 16.26 49.40 32.38
N GLN A 204 16.68 50.63 32.09
CA GLN A 204 15.87 51.84 32.33
C GLN A 204 15.13 52.26 31.06
N HIS A 205 13.95 52.87 31.21
CA HIS A 205 13.18 53.36 30.07
C HIS A 205 13.94 54.50 29.38
N ASN A 206 14.18 54.36 28.07
CA ASN A 206 14.99 55.28 27.27
C ASN A 206 16.42 55.48 27.81
N GLU A 207 17.04 54.42 28.34
CA GLU A 207 18.46 54.47 28.70
C GLU A 207 19.32 54.90 27.51
N THR A 208 20.10 55.96 27.71
CA THR A 208 21.13 56.39 26.75
C THR A 208 22.41 55.60 26.95
N GLU A 209 23.25 55.52 25.92
CA GLU A 209 24.56 54.85 26.02
C GLU A 209 25.43 55.46 27.12
N TRP A 210 25.36 56.79 27.30
CA TRP A 210 26.11 57.50 28.34
C TRP A 210 25.65 57.14 29.76
N GLU A 211 24.34 57.08 30.01
CA GLU A 211 23.80 56.66 31.32
C GLU A 211 24.17 55.21 31.65
N LEU A 212 24.10 54.34 30.63
CA LEU A 212 24.50 52.94 30.74
C LEU A 212 25.99 52.81 31.06
N HIS A 213 26.81 53.63 30.42
CA HIS A 213 28.26 53.70 30.64
C HIS A 213 28.61 54.19 32.05
N SER A 214 27.98 55.27 32.53
CA SER A 214 28.20 55.79 33.89
C SER A 214 27.79 54.77 34.95
N ARG A 215 26.58 54.21 34.85
CA ARG A 215 26.09 53.19 35.80
C ARG A 215 26.99 51.97 35.86
N LEU A 216 27.57 51.58 34.72
CA LEU A 216 28.51 50.49 34.67
C LEU A 216 29.81 50.84 35.42
N ILE A 217 30.39 52.00 35.14
CA ILE A 217 31.61 52.46 35.84
C ILE A 217 31.37 52.53 37.34
N ASP A 218 30.26 53.14 37.77
CA ASP A 218 29.89 53.27 39.18
C ASP A 218 29.77 51.89 39.84
N MET A 219 29.11 50.93 39.19
CA MET A 219 28.99 49.56 39.68
C MET A 219 30.36 48.87 39.85
N PHE A 220 31.28 49.01 38.89
CA PHE A 220 32.62 48.43 38.99
C PHE A 220 33.48 49.13 40.03
N HIS A 221 33.31 50.45 40.20
CA HIS A 221 33.99 51.22 41.24
C HIS A 221 33.50 50.83 42.63
N GLU A 222 32.18 50.72 42.83
CA GLU A 222 31.58 50.35 44.11
C GLU A 222 31.88 48.90 44.53
N ILE A 223 31.77 47.95 43.59
CA ILE A 223 31.87 46.52 43.92
C ILE A 223 33.32 46.02 43.90
N LEU A 224 34.11 46.46 42.93
CA LEU A 224 35.46 45.93 42.68
C LEU A 224 36.57 46.94 42.95
N ASN A 225 36.24 48.21 43.28
CA ASN A 225 37.19 49.31 43.39
C ASN A 225 38.06 49.46 42.12
N VAL A 226 37.45 49.22 40.95
CA VAL A 226 38.08 49.34 39.64
C VAL A 226 37.46 50.50 38.89
N ASP A 227 38.30 51.44 38.46
CA ASP A 227 37.90 52.50 37.55
C ASP A 227 37.99 52.03 36.09
N LEU A 228 36.85 52.01 35.40
CA LEU A 228 36.73 51.63 33.99
C LEU A 228 36.67 52.85 33.04
N THR A 229 36.82 54.06 33.56
CA THR A 229 36.74 55.30 32.79
C THR A 229 37.78 55.31 31.66
N GLY A 230 37.32 55.40 30.42
CA GLY A 230 38.17 55.45 29.22
C GLY A 230 38.68 54.10 28.71
N TYR A 231 38.28 52.98 29.32
CA TYR A 231 38.66 51.63 28.87
C TYR A 231 37.56 50.92 28.07
N ILE A 232 36.33 51.40 28.14
CA ILE A 232 35.17 50.84 27.43
C ILE A 232 35.07 51.52 26.07
N GLU A 233 35.07 50.73 25.00
CA GLU A 233 34.99 51.19 23.62
C GLU A 233 33.55 51.18 23.10
N GLU A 234 32.83 50.06 23.33
CA GLU A 234 31.44 49.92 22.93
C GLU A 234 30.61 49.29 24.05
N ILE A 235 29.40 49.80 24.23
CA ILE A 235 28.42 49.32 25.21
C ILE A 235 27.03 49.26 24.57
N TYR A 236 26.44 48.06 24.49
CA TYR A 236 25.09 47.93 23.92
C TYR A 236 24.32 46.72 24.47
N ARG A 237 22.99 46.82 24.50
CA ARG A 237 22.11 45.72 24.92
C ARG A 237 21.92 44.70 23.79
N ILE A 238 22.07 43.42 24.10
CA ILE A 238 21.84 42.32 23.18
C ILE A 238 20.36 41.92 23.22
N GLY A 239 19.72 41.85 22.05
CA GLY A 239 18.36 41.31 21.90
C GLY A 239 17.25 42.36 21.76
N ARG A 240 16.02 41.88 21.57
CA ARG A 240 14.83 42.70 21.26
C ARG A 240 14.31 43.44 22.50
N LYS A 241 13.94 44.71 22.35
CA LYS A 241 13.47 45.64 23.41
C LYS A 241 12.29 45.15 24.27
N ASN A 242 11.61 44.05 23.90
CA ASN A 242 10.48 43.50 24.65
C ASN A 242 10.88 42.52 25.77
N THR A 243 12.18 42.27 25.96
CA THR A 243 12.68 41.37 27.00
C THR A 243 13.13 42.19 28.20
N LYS A 244 12.67 41.83 29.40
CA LYS A 244 13.14 42.46 30.64
C LYS A 244 14.59 42.02 30.89
N ASN A 245 15.47 42.97 31.21
CA ASN A 245 16.88 42.76 31.54
C ASN A 245 17.70 42.14 30.40
N ARG A 246 17.78 42.85 29.27
CA ARG A 246 18.64 42.44 28.16
C ARG A 246 20.11 42.34 28.60
N PRO A 247 20.84 41.29 28.19
CA PRO A 247 22.27 41.19 28.43
C PRO A 247 22.99 42.39 27.83
N LEU A 248 24.05 42.82 28.49
CA LEU A 248 24.87 43.95 28.05
C LEU A 248 26.17 43.42 27.44
N SER A 249 26.45 43.80 26.19
CA SER A 249 27.75 43.57 25.56
C SER A 249 28.66 44.76 25.85
N LEU A 250 29.88 44.47 26.31
CA LEU A 250 30.95 45.43 26.52
C LEU A 250 32.13 45.04 25.66
N THR A 251 32.70 45.99 24.95
CA THR A 251 33.99 45.85 24.27
C THR A 251 35.01 46.77 24.94
N PHE A 252 36.18 46.25 25.28
CA PHE A 252 37.26 47.03 25.88
C PHE A 252 38.31 47.43 24.84
N SER A 253 38.82 48.66 24.94
CA SER A 253 40.05 49.09 24.29
C SER A 253 41.21 48.23 24.82
N GLU A 254 42.22 47.94 24.00
CA GLU A 254 43.27 46.95 24.31
C GLU A 254 43.72 46.92 25.78
N ILE A 255 43.48 45.77 26.42
CA ILE A 255 43.77 45.48 27.83
C ILE A 255 45.28 45.30 28.01
N LYS A 256 46.06 46.35 27.78
CA LYS A 256 47.49 46.35 28.10
C LYS A 256 47.75 46.75 29.56
N TYR A 257 46.84 47.51 30.19
CA TYR A 257 47.07 48.12 31.50
C TYR A 257 46.29 47.54 32.70
N LEU A 258 45.19 46.79 32.49
CA LEU A 258 44.39 46.27 33.62
C LEU A 258 44.91 44.93 34.19
N LEU A 259 45.69 44.16 33.43
CA LEU A 259 46.23 42.88 33.89
C LEU A 259 47.59 42.99 34.61
N GLU A 260 48.36 44.06 34.37
CA GLU A 260 49.66 44.25 35.04
C GLU A 260 49.51 44.64 36.52
N LYS A 261 48.39 45.24 36.94
CA LYS A 261 48.13 45.57 38.36
C LYS A 261 47.64 44.39 39.20
N LYS A 262 47.30 43.24 38.62
CA LYS A 262 46.75 42.08 39.36
C LYS A 262 47.78 41.13 39.96
N ASN A 263 49.09 41.42 39.82
CA ASN A 263 50.15 40.69 40.52
C ASN A 263 50.52 41.28 41.89
N GLY A 264 49.77 42.28 42.40
CA GLY A 264 50.18 43.05 43.58
C GLY A 264 49.42 42.83 44.90
N CYS A 265 48.21 42.26 44.92
CA CYS A 265 47.40 42.23 46.14
C CYS A 265 46.52 40.97 46.25
N PHE A 266 47.11 39.88 46.74
CA PHE A 266 46.41 38.90 47.58
C PHE A 266 47.29 38.63 48.80
N GLY A 267 47.14 39.47 49.82
CA GLY A 267 47.59 39.15 51.16
C GLY A 267 46.71 38.04 51.70
N LEU A 268 47.20 36.80 51.64
CA LEU A 268 46.69 35.69 52.42
C LEU A 268 46.80 36.08 53.90
N ARG A 269 45.67 36.26 54.57
CA ARG A 269 45.61 36.21 56.03
C ARG A 269 45.92 34.76 56.43
N GLU A 270 47.17 34.51 56.79
CA GLU A 270 47.51 33.34 57.58
C GLU A 270 46.93 33.52 58.98
N ASN A 271 46.17 32.52 59.41
CA ASN A 271 45.60 32.45 60.75
C ASN A 271 46.75 32.18 61.74
N GLU A 272 47.11 33.18 62.54
CA GLU A 272 47.83 32.94 63.79
C GLU A 272 46.85 32.37 64.82
N ASN A 273 46.87 31.06 64.99
CA ASN A 273 46.47 30.43 66.24
C ASN A 273 47.57 30.70 67.27
N GLN A 274 47.29 31.54 68.26
CA GLN A 274 48.05 31.59 69.51
C GLN A 274 47.20 30.97 70.62
N GLY A 275 47.73 29.91 71.22
CA GLY A 275 47.51 29.58 72.62
C GLY A 275 48.54 30.27 73.49
#